data_AF-A0A519TTA3-F1
#
_entry.id   AF-A0A519TTA3-F1
#
_cell.length_a   1.000
_cell.length_b   1.000
_cell.length_c   1.000
_cell.angle_alpha   90.00
_cell.angle_beta   90.00
_cell.angle_gamma   90.00
#
_symmetry.space_group_name_H-M   'P 1'
#
loop_
_entity.id
_entity.type
_entity.pdbx_description
1 polymer ?
#
loop_
_entity_poly.entity_id
_entity_poly.type
_entity_poly.pdbx_seq_one_letter_code
_entity_poly.pdbx_strand_id
1 'polypeptide(L)'
;MTIWIDDFANFREAIYRQDVAKMKAYFNFPVFADTTQIWQAVYDNIEQSKRPQTTPSTFTSEDLEKNHRQLFNEDFVESLLKVNAGRLYENGEFTTTKIVNKDLSFYMLAQYDKATNSLQLSLMYSGWKDEDGVDMSEGESATIYFFKVTNTNHLIFDKILFAG
;
A
#
# COMPACT_ATOMS: atom_id res chain seq x y z
N MET A 1 17.45 0.34 20.99
CA MET A 1 17.01 1.54 20.26
C MET A 1 16.12 1.05 19.15
N THR A 2 14.81 1.31 19.23
CA THR A 2 13.83 0.86 18.23
C THR A 2 14.03 1.67 16.96
N ILE A 3 14.25 1.02 15.82
CA ILE A 3 14.35 1.69 14.51
C ILE A 3 12.99 1.55 13.80
N TRP A 4 12.73 2.38 12.79
CA TRP A 4 11.44 2.41 12.09
C TRP A 4 11.05 1.05 11.47
N ILE A 5 12.02 0.15 11.28
CA ILE A 5 11.81 -1.23 10.83
C ILE A 5 11.01 -2.07 11.84
N ASP A 6 11.21 -1.86 13.14
CA ASP A 6 10.42 -2.55 14.16
C ASP A 6 8.95 -2.11 14.08
N ASP A 7 8.73 -0.81 13.84
CA ASP A 7 7.39 -0.26 13.65
C ASP A 7 6.75 -0.69 12.32
N PHE A 8 7.54 -0.83 11.26
CA PHE A 8 7.11 -1.46 10.00
C PHE A 8 6.67 -2.91 10.19
N ALA A 9 7.39 -3.68 11.02
CA ALA A 9 7.00 -5.05 11.34
C ALA A 9 5.64 -5.09 12.08
N ASN A 10 5.41 -4.17 13.02
CA ASN A 10 4.13 -4.02 13.72
C ASN A 10 3.00 -3.60 12.77
N PHE A 11 3.25 -2.64 11.87
CA PHE A 11 2.31 -2.23 10.83
C PHE A 11 1.90 -3.42 9.98
N ARG A 12 2.89 -4.16 9.45
CA ARG A 12 2.67 -5.36 8.64
C ARG A 12 1.85 -6.41 9.38
N GLU A 13 2.13 -6.65 10.65
CA GLU A 13 1.37 -7.59 11.47
C GLU A 13 -0.07 -7.11 11.72
N ALA A 14 -0.30 -5.82 11.96
CA ALA A 14 -1.63 -5.25 12.11
C ALA A 14 -2.45 -5.44 10.83
N ILE A 15 -1.88 -5.12 9.66
CA ILE A 15 -2.48 -5.35 8.34
C ILE A 15 -2.82 -6.82 8.14
N TYR A 16 -1.85 -7.72 8.34
CA TYR A 16 -2.03 -9.15 8.14
C TYR A 16 -3.12 -9.74 9.04
N ARG A 17 -3.15 -9.35 10.33
CA ARG A 17 -4.14 -9.83 11.30
C ARG A 17 -5.49 -9.14 11.19
N GLN A 18 -5.63 -8.16 10.31
CA GLN A 18 -6.84 -7.34 10.20
C GLN A 18 -7.17 -6.64 11.54
N ASP A 19 -6.13 -6.28 12.32
CA ASP A 19 -6.26 -5.63 13.63
C ASP A 19 -6.44 -4.13 13.43
N VAL A 20 -7.66 -3.72 13.08
CA VAL A 20 -8.00 -2.33 12.77
C VAL A 20 -7.66 -1.38 13.91
N ALA A 21 -7.81 -1.81 15.17
CA ALA A 21 -7.47 -0.99 16.32
C ALA A 21 -5.98 -0.59 16.30
N LYS A 22 -5.09 -1.50 15.92
CA LYS A 22 -3.67 -1.19 15.71
C LYS A 22 -3.42 -0.44 14.41
N MET A 23 -4.14 -0.74 13.32
CA MET A 23 -3.99 0.00 12.06
C MET A 23 -4.22 1.50 12.26
N LYS A 24 -5.21 1.88 13.08
CA LYS A 24 -5.53 3.29 13.36
C LYS A 24 -4.35 4.09 13.90
N ALA A 25 -3.39 3.46 14.59
CA ALA A 25 -2.20 4.16 15.09
C ALA A 25 -1.33 4.72 13.97
N TYR A 26 -1.39 4.13 12.78
CA TYR A 26 -0.62 4.52 11.61
C TYR A 26 -1.28 5.63 10.79
N PHE A 27 -2.38 6.24 11.26
CA PHE A 27 -3.12 7.27 10.54
C PHE A 27 -3.34 8.50 11.42
N ASN A 28 -3.19 9.68 10.81
CA ASN A 28 -3.70 10.92 11.39
C ASN A 28 -5.08 11.19 10.80
N PHE A 29 -6.13 10.83 11.54
CA PHE A 29 -7.51 11.06 11.10
C PHE A 29 -7.99 12.50 11.41
N PRO A 30 -8.89 13.05 10.57
CA PRO A 30 -9.27 12.52 9.26
C PRO A 30 -8.15 12.71 8.23
N VAL A 31 -8.06 11.79 7.28
CA VAL A 31 -7.22 11.98 6.09
C VAL A 31 -8.02 12.80 5.08
N PHE A 32 -7.46 13.91 4.59
CA PHE A 32 -8.12 14.75 3.58
C PHE A 32 -8.03 14.10 2.20
N ALA A 33 -9.17 13.62 1.68
CA ALA A 33 -9.24 12.87 0.43
C ALA A 33 -8.90 13.73 -0.80
N ASP A 34 -9.01 15.05 -0.72
CA ASP A 34 -8.67 15.92 -1.86
C ASP A 34 -7.16 15.92 -2.19
N THR A 35 -6.31 15.47 -1.25
CA THR A 35 -4.86 15.39 -1.42
C THR A 35 -4.33 13.96 -1.57
N THR A 36 -5.22 12.96 -1.59
CA THR A 36 -4.86 11.54 -1.71
C THR A 36 -5.91 10.76 -2.49
N GLN A 37 -5.51 9.74 -3.24
CA GLN A 37 -6.43 8.88 -3.98
C GLN A 37 -7.03 7.77 -3.10
N ILE A 38 -7.24 8.03 -1.81
CA ILE A 38 -7.61 7.00 -0.81
C ILE A 38 -8.96 6.34 -1.11
N TRP A 39 -9.97 7.12 -1.52
CA TRP A 39 -11.26 6.55 -1.92
C TRP A 39 -11.16 5.76 -3.22
N GLN A 40 -10.32 6.20 -4.16
CA GLN A 40 -10.07 5.44 -5.38
C GLN A 40 -9.45 4.08 -5.06
N ALA A 41 -8.50 4.02 -4.12
CA ALA A 41 -7.92 2.77 -3.61
C ALA A 41 -8.95 1.84 -2.96
N VAL A 42 -9.85 2.39 -2.13
CA VAL A 42 -10.94 1.59 -1.54
C VAL A 42 -11.88 1.00 -2.59
N TYR A 43 -12.13 1.71 -3.69
CA TYR A 43 -13.08 1.27 -4.71
C TYR A 43 -12.44 0.61 -5.92
N ASP A 44 -11.11 0.42 -5.94
CA ASP A 44 -10.38 0.00 -7.13
C ASP A 44 -10.86 -1.37 -7.64
N ASN A 45 -11.03 -2.32 -6.72
CA ASN A 45 -11.54 -3.67 -7.00
C ASN A 45 -13.08 -3.77 -7.01
N ILE A 46 -13.80 -2.64 -6.94
CA ILE A 46 -15.27 -2.60 -7.00
C ILE A 46 -15.69 -2.18 -8.41
N GLU A 47 -16.63 -2.93 -9.01
CA GLU A 47 -17.21 -2.58 -10.32
C GLU A 47 -17.70 -1.13 -10.34
N GLN A 48 -17.39 -0.38 -11.40
CA GLN A 48 -17.70 1.05 -11.50
C GLN A 48 -19.18 1.36 -11.26
N SER A 49 -20.09 0.50 -11.72
CA SER A 49 -21.55 0.63 -11.52
C SER A 49 -21.99 0.49 -10.07
N LYS A 50 -21.17 -0.14 -9.22
CA LYS A 50 -21.39 -0.35 -7.79
C LYS A 50 -20.68 0.69 -6.91
N ARG A 51 -19.81 1.53 -7.50
CA ARG A 51 -19.11 2.59 -6.77
C ARG A 51 -20.09 3.72 -6.40
N PRO A 52 -19.92 4.37 -5.25
CA PRO A 52 -20.72 5.54 -4.93
C PRO A 52 -20.47 6.66 -5.95
N GLN A 53 -21.52 7.39 -6.30
CA GLN A 53 -21.43 8.51 -7.26
C GLN A 53 -20.60 9.68 -6.72
N THR A 54 -20.56 9.82 -5.39
CA THR A 54 -19.76 10.81 -4.69
C THR A 54 -19.10 10.18 -3.48
N THR A 55 -17.89 10.63 -3.17
CA THR A 55 -17.15 10.22 -1.98
C THR A 55 -16.94 11.41 -1.05
N PRO A 56 -16.90 11.23 0.28
CA PRO A 56 -16.61 12.32 1.20
C PRO A 56 -15.23 12.94 0.94
N SER A 57 -15.06 14.24 1.27
CA SER A 57 -13.76 14.93 1.16
C SER A 57 -12.75 14.51 2.24
N THR A 58 -13.16 13.67 3.18
CA THR A 58 -12.33 13.13 4.25
C THR A 58 -12.51 11.62 4.37
N PHE A 59 -11.51 10.95 4.91
CA PHE A 59 -11.54 9.53 5.26
C PHE A 59 -11.28 9.41 6.76
N THR A 60 -12.27 8.92 7.51
CA THR A 60 -12.25 8.90 8.99
C THR A 60 -11.78 7.56 9.56
N SER A 61 -11.72 7.47 10.89
CA SER A 61 -11.37 6.23 11.58
C SER A 61 -12.43 5.13 11.36
N GLU A 62 -13.70 5.53 11.26
CA GLU A 62 -14.84 4.65 10.98
C GLU A 62 -14.82 4.18 9.52
N ASP A 63 -14.31 5.01 8.61
CA ASP A 63 -14.11 4.62 7.22
C ASP A 63 -13.00 3.58 7.09
N LEU A 64 -11.91 3.71 7.87
CA LEU A 64 -10.90 2.65 7.96
C LEU A 64 -11.52 1.35 8.47
N GLU A 65 -12.33 1.39 9.55
CA GLU A 65 -13.01 0.20 10.07
C GLU A 65 -13.84 -0.51 9.01
N LYS A 66 -14.58 0.23 8.20
CA LYS A 66 -15.42 -0.34 7.14
C LYS A 66 -14.64 -0.86 5.95
N ASN A 67 -13.56 -0.16 5.57
CA ASN A 67 -12.93 -0.33 4.26
C ASN A 67 -11.48 -0.85 4.31
N HIS A 68 -10.93 -1.18 5.48
CA HIS A 68 -9.53 -1.62 5.64
C HIS A 68 -9.13 -2.77 4.72
N ARG A 69 -10.04 -3.73 4.45
CA ARG A 69 -9.77 -4.86 3.55
C ARG A 69 -9.71 -4.48 2.08
N GLN A 70 -10.40 -3.43 1.68
CA GLN A 70 -10.32 -2.90 0.33
C GLN A 70 -9.11 -1.99 0.18
N LEU A 71 -8.86 -1.14 1.18
CA LEU A 71 -7.70 -0.25 1.23
C LEU A 71 -6.38 -1.04 1.22
N PHE A 72 -6.35 -2.16 1.94
CA PHE A 72 -5.24 -3.11 1.98
C PHE A 72 -5.74 -4.47 1.48
N ASN A 73 -5.91 -4.57 0.15
CA ASN A 73 -6.42 -5.75 -0.53
C ASN A 73 -5.50 -6.98 -0.35
N GLU A 74 -5.98 -8.15 -0.75
CA GLU A 74 -5.24 -9.42 -0.56
C GLU A 74 -3.86 -9.39 -1.23
N ASP A 75 -3.74 -8.81 -2.42
CA ASP A 75 -2.47 -8.69 -3.15
C ASP A 75 -1.47 -7.79 -2.40
N PHE A 76 -1.94 -6.68 -1.83
CA PHE A 76 -1.14 -5.81 -0.96
C PHE A 76 -0.64 -6.59 0.26
N VAL A 77 -1.53 -7.30 0.95
CA VAL A 77 -1.17 -8.07 2.16
C VAL A 77 -0.15 -9.15 1.80
N GLU A 78 -0.37 -9.93 0.74
CA GLU A 78 0.51 -11.03 0.36
C GLU A 78 1.91 -10.53 -0.04
N SER A 79 1.98 -9.45 -0.82
CA SER A 79 3.26 -8.86 -1.21
C SER A 79 3.96 -8.18 -0.03
N LEU A 80 3.25 -7.47 0.84
CA LEU A 80 3.80 -6.85 2.07
C LEU A 80 4.47 -7.89 2.98
N LEU A 81 3.87 -9.07 3.12
CA LEU A 81 4.45 -10.17 3.90
C LEU A 81 5.80 -10.66 3.37
N LYS A 82 6.06 -10.50 2.07
CA LYS A 82 7.32 -10.90 1.43
C LYS A 82 8.41 -9.83 1.48
N VAL A 83 8.11 -8.62 1.95
CA VAL A 83 9.12 -7.55 2.10
C VAL A 83 10.14 -7.96 3.16
N ASN A 84 11.42 -8.04 2.75
CA ASN A 84 12.52 -8.25 3.67
C ASN A 84 12.97 -6.91 4.27
N ALA A 85 12.48 -6.62 5.48
CA ALA A 85 12.73 -5.36 6.16
C ALA A 85 14.22 -5.10 6.46
N GLY A 86 15.02 -6.15 6.71
CA GLY A 86 16.46 -6.00 6.91
C GLY A 86 17.17 -5.50 5.66
N ARG A 87 16.88 -6.10 4.50
CA ARG A 87 17.42 -5.64 3.21
C ARG A 87 16.94 -4.23 2.84
N LEU A 88 15.66 -3.94 3.09
CA LEU A 88 15.10 -2.60 2.88
C LEU A 88 15.84 -1.55 3.73
N TYR A 89 16.17 -1.87 4.99
CA TYR A 89 16.92 -0.97 5.87
C TYR A 89 18.36 -0.72 5.39
N GLU A 90 19.04 -1.79 4.99
CA GLU A 90 20.43 -1.75 4.53
C GLU A 90 20.55 -0.98 3.22
N ASN A 91 19.71 -1.32 2.23
CA ASN A 91 19.85 -0.84 0.85
C ASN A 91 18.98 0.38 0.54
N GLY A 92 17.97 0.67 1.36
CA GLY A 92 16.95 1.69 1.06
C GLY A 92 15.88 1.21 0.08
N GLU A 93 15.98 -0.01 -0.45
CA GLU A 93 14.97 -0.58 -1.34
C GLU A 93 14.88 -2.11 -1.23
N PHE A 94 13.71 -2.65 -1.56
CA PHE A 94 13.49 -4.08 -1.70
C PHE A 94 12.34 -4.38 -2.66
N THR A 95 12.57 -5.26 -3.62
CA THR A 95 11.54 -5.76 -4.53
C THR A 95 11.18 -7.19 -4.16
N THR A 96 9.90 -7.47 -3.95
CA THR A 96 9.44 -8.84 -3.69
C THR A 96 9.50 -9.67 -4.95
N THR A 97 9.60 -11.00 -4.80
CA THR A 97 9.36 -11.92 -5.91
C THR A 97 7.94 -11.74 -6.47
N LYS A 98 7.79 -11.80 -7.79
CA LYS A 98 6.48 -11.74 -8.46
C LYS A 98 5.56 -12.88 -7.99
N ILE A 99 4.31 -12.54 -7.72
CA ILE A 99 3.24 -13.47 -7.37
C ILE A 99 2.29 -13.53 -8.56
N VAL A 100 1.89 -14.73 -8.96
CA VAL A 100 0.96 -14.94 -10.07
C VAL A 100 -0.37 -15.42 -9.51
N ASN A 101 -1.43 -14.65 -9.75
CA ASN A 101 -2.80 -14.99 -9.37
C ASN A 101 -3.67 -14.99 -10.63
N LYS A 102 -3.97 -16.20 -11.14
CA LYS A 102 -4.64 -16.41 -12.43
C LYS A 102 -3.86 -15.72 -13.56
N ASP A 103 -4.49 -14.78 -14.26
CA ASP A 103 -3.95 -14.09 -15.42
C ASP A 103 -3.22 -12.78 -15.06
N LEU A 104 -3.24 -12.38 -13.79
CA LEU A 104 -2.60 -11.17 -13.28
C LEU A 104 -1.39 -11.55 -12.44
N SER A 105 -0.31 -10.77 -12.54
CA SER A 105 0.83 -10.92 -11.65
C SER A 105 1.15 -9.61 -10.95
N PHE A 106 1.58 -9.70 -9.70
CA PHE A 106 1.85 -8.53 -8.89
C PHE A 106 3.08 -8.72 -8.01
N TYR A 107 3.66 -7.61 -7.58
CA TYR A 107 4.80 -7.57 -6.66
C TYR A 107 4.84 -6.22 -5.94
N MET A 108 5.56 -6.14 -4.82
CA MET A 108 5.78 -4.89 -4.10
C MET A 108 7.21 -4.40 -4.30
N LEU A 109 7.34 -3.13 -4.70
CA LEU A 109 8.57 -2.35 -4.60
C LEU A 109 8.47 -1.49 -3.33
N ALA A 110 9.29 -1.80 -2.33
CA ALA A 110 9.42 -1.00 -1.12
C ALA A 110 10.66 -0.11 -1.24
N GLN A 111 10.53 1.18 -0.94
CA GLN A 111 11.62 2.15 -0.97
C GLN A 111 11.58 3.03 0.27
N TYR A 112 12.73 3.21 0.91
CA TYR A 112 12.90 4.09 2.05
C TYR A 112 13.92 5.18 1.71
N ASP A 113 13.44 6.41 1.65
CA ASP A 113 14.27 7.58 1.42
C ASP A 113 14.70 8.19 2.78
N LYS A 114 16.00 8.08 3.07
CA LYS A 114 16.64 8.63 4.27
C LYS A 114 16.61 10.16 4.31
N ALA A 115 16.62 10.84 3.17
CA ALA A 115 16.67 12.30 3.11
C ALA A 115 15.32 12.92 3.49
N THR A 116 14.22 12.28 3.07
CA THR A 116 12.86 12.73 3.36
C THR A 116 12.20 11.98 4.52
N ASN A 117 12.89 10.97 5.06
CA ASN A 117 12.40 10.04 6.07
C ASN A 117 11.04 9.43 5.67
N SER A 118 10.93 8.97 4.42
CA SER A 118 9.69 8.46 3.85
C SER A 118 9.82 7.01 3.40
N LEU A 119 8.78 6.22 3.67
CA LEU A 119 8.63 4.85 3.18
C LEU A 119 7.55 4.85 2.11
N GLN A 120 7.88 4.32 0.95
CA GLN A 120 6.99 4.07 -0.17
C GLN A 120 6.81 2.56 -0.34
N LEU A 121 5.55 2.13 -0.48
CA LEU A 121 5.19 0.76 -0.81
C LEU A 121 4.37 0.79 -2.10
N SER A 122 4.99 0.46 -3.22
CA SER A 122 4.31 0.38 -4.53
C SER A 122 3.87 -1.06 -4.78
N LEU A 123 2.57 -1.31 -4.77
CA LEU A 123 2.00 -2.54 -5.29
C LEU A 123 1.89 -2.43 -6.80
N MET A 124 2.74 -3.17 -7.51
CA MET A 124 2.85 -3.19 -8.97
C MET A 124 2.02 -4.34 -9.52
N TYR A 125 1.22 -4.06 -10.54
CA TYR A 125 0.49 -5.04 -11.33
C TYR A 125 1.10 -5.09 -12.74
N SER A 126 1.39 -6.30 -13.22
CA SER A 126 1.86 -6.48 -14.59
C SER A 126 0.78 -6.12 -15.60
N GLY A 127 1.23 -5.60 -16.74
CA GLY A 127 0.40 -5.50 -17.94
C GLY A 127 0.02 -6.88 -18.48
N TRP A 128 -0.51 -6.87 -19.70
CA TRP A 128 -1.09 -8.05 -20.31
C TRP A 128 0.04 -8.91 -20.84
N LYS A 129 -0.17 -10.23 -20.91
CA LYS A 129 0.77 -11.12 -21.59
C LYS A 129 0.43 -11.18 -23.07
N ASP A 130 1.45 -11.13 -23.91
CA ASP A 130 1.28 -11.39 -25.34
C ASP A 130 1.06 -12.90 -25.62
N GLU A 131 0.91 -13.26 -26.89
CA GLU A 131 0.68 -14.66 -27.32
C GLU A 131 1.81 -15.62 -26.92
N ASP A 132 3.01 -15.09 -26.66
CA ASP A 132 4.20 -15.84 -26.24
C ASP A 132 4.36 -15.88 -24.71
N GLY A 133 3.43 -15.29 -23.96
CA GLY A 133 3.44 -15.25 -22.50
C GLY A 133 4.43 -14.25 -21.90
N VAL A 134 4.95 -13.32 -22.71
CA VAL A 134 5.85 -12.24 -22.26
C VAL A 134 5.02 -11.10 -21.68
N ASP A 135 5.45 -10.59 -20.52
CA ASP A 135 4.80 -9.44 -19.89
C ASP A 135 5.04 -8.19 -20.75
N MET A 136 3.96 -7.58 -21.25
CA MET A 136 4.02 -6.31 -21.96
C MET A 136 3.97 -5.15 -20.96
N SER A 137 4.81 -4.13 -21.18
CA SER A 137 4.83 -2.93 -20.34
C SER A 137 3.56 -2.09 -20.48
N GLU A 138 2.85 -2.19 -21.61
CA GLU A 138 1.52 -1.58 -21.76
C GLU A 138 0.53 -2.24 -20.79
N GLY A 139 -0.09 -1.41 -19.95
CA GLY A 139 -1.05 -1.84 -18.94
C GLY A 139 -0.45 -2.17 -17.58
N GLU A 140 0.85 -1.94 -17.36
CA GLU A 140 1.39 -1.92 -16.00
C GLU A 140 0.72 -0.79 -15.20
N SER A 141 0.36 -1.10 -13.96
CA SER A 141 -0.20 -0.11 -13.05
C SER A 141 0.35 -0.32 -11.66
N ALA A 142 0.29 0.72 -10.84
CA ALA A 142 0.75 0.68 -9.47
C ALA A 142 -0.19 1.45 -8.55
N THR A 143 -0.47 0.86 -7.38
CA THR A 143 -1.01 1.57 -6.23
C THR A 143 0.13 1.83 -5.27
N ILE A 144 0.39 3.10 -4.97
CA ILE A 144 1.57 3.55 -4.23
C ILE A 144 1.13 4.14 -2.89
N TYR A 145 1.55 3.50 -1.80
CA TYR A 145 1.26 3.92 -0.43
C TYR A 145 2.48 4.65 0.14
N PHE A 146 2.28 5.87 0.61
CA PHE A 146 3.32 6.70 1.20
C PHE A 146 3.13 6.81 2.70
N PHE A 147 4.23 6.64 3.43
CA PHE A 147 4.31 6.82 4.87
C PHE A 147 5.47 7.77 5.19
N LYS A 148 5.26 8.63 6.18
CA LYS A 148 6.33 9.40 6.83
C LYS A 148 6.80 8.61 8.04
N VAL A 149 8.11 8.53 8.22
CA VAL A 149 8.72 8.11 9.48
C VAL A 149 8.92 9.36 10.33
N THR A 150 8.34 9.38 11.53
CA THR A 150 8.50 10.49 12.45
C THR A 150 9.88 10.44 13.13
N ASN A 151 10.24 11.51 13.85
CA ASN A 151 11.46 11.55 14.66
C ASN A 151 11.46 10.51 15.80
N THR A 152 10.31 9.92 16.13
CA THR A 152 10.17 8.83 17.10
C THR A 152 10.16 7.45 16.44
N ASN A 153 10.60 7.35 15.17
CA ASN A 153 10.63 6.12 14.37
C ASN A 153 9.26 5.47 14.16
N HIS A 154 8.18 6.26 14.20
CA HIS A 154 6.83 5.78 13.96
C HIS A 154 6.40 6.08 12.52
N LEU A 155 5.79 5.11 11.85
CA LEU A 155 5.19 5.24 10.54
C LEU A 155 3.83 5.92 10.65
N ILE A 156 3.62 6.93 9.83
CA ILE A 156 2.34 7.61 9.67
C ILE A 156 2.00 7.65 8.19
N PHE A 157 0.84 7.12 7.84
CA PHE A 157 0.26 7.21 6.51
C PHE A 157 0.18 8.67 6.06
N ASP A 158 0.66 8.94 4.85
CA ASP A 158 0.66 10.26 4.24
C ASP A 158 -0.39 10.34 3.12
N LYS A 159 -0.28 9.46 2.12
CA LYS A 159 -1.16 9.45 0.95
C LYS A 159 -1.08 8.14 0.17
N ILE A 160 -2.04 7.94 -0.73
CA ILE A 160 -2.02 6.94 -1.79
C ILE A 160 -2.09 7.64 -3.14
N LEU A 161 -1.30 7.16 -4.09
CA LEU A 161 -1.35 7.58 -5.49
C LEU A 161 -1.43 6.36 -6.40
N PHE A 162 -1.93 6.56 -7.62
CA PHE A 162 -1.90 5.58 -8.69
C PHE A 162 -0.91 6.01 -9.78
N ALA A 163 -0.24 5.04 -10.39
CA ALA A 163 0.57 5.21 -11.59
C ALA A 163 0.20 4.14 -12.62
N GLY A 164 0.31 4.46 -13.90
CA GLY A 164 -0.04 3.60 -15.04
C GLY A 164 -0.12 4.40 -16.33
#